data_AF-A0A849I3K3-F1
#
_entry.id   AF-A0A849I3K3-F1
#
_cell.length_a   1.000
_cell.length_b   1.000
_cell.length_c   1.000
_cell.angle_alpha   90.00
_cell.angle_beta   90.00
_cell.angle_gamma   90.00
#
_symmetry.space_group_name_H-M   'P 1'
#
loop_
_entity.id
_entity.type
_entity.pdbx_description
1 polymer ?
#
loop_
_entity_poly.entity_id
_entity_poly.type
_entity_poly.pdbx_seq_one_letter_code
_entity_poly.pdbx_strand_id
1 'polypeptide(L)'
;MRFPLPFVPTTTYKGGNGFGGDRSKVRAGLKHAANDLAAKAGTPVLAMASGKVIVGSKPFFRGTNALAIQHPDFIARYCEIAPRAEVKADDDVVEGQVIAYVGDQPGQDMLHIEFFSGAETGELSNGTPPYYRRADVFDGVKYLDDTRGTATHWADWKTGYRYSVDANGRKFVQRMDLRDI
;
A
#
# COMPACT_ATOMS: atom_id res chain seq x y z
N MET A 1 14.01 1.64 -4.00
CA MET A 1 12.63 1.65 -3.46
C MET A 1 11.70 2.15 -4.54
N ARG A 2 10.48 1.63 -4.61
CA ARG A 2 9.47 1.91 -5.62
C ARG A 2 8.21 2.52 -5.01
N PHE A 3 7.50 3.33 -5.79
CA PHE A 3 6.16 3.81 -5.45
C PHE A 3 5.20 2.60 -5.41
N PRO A 4 4.31 2.50 -4.41
CA PRO A 4 3.51 1.29 -4.19
C PRO A 4 2.38 1.09 -5.20
N LEU A 5 2.16 2.05 -6.11
CA LEU A 5 1.21 1.97 -7.23
C LEU A 5 1.93 2.18 -8.57
N PRO A 6 1.35 1.72 -9.70
CA PRO A 6 1.92 1.95 -11.03
C PRO A 6 1.94 3.43 -11.45
N PHE A 7 1.17 4.28 -10.81
CA PHE A 7 1.07 5.72 -11.07
C PHE A 7 1.09 6.49 -9.73
N VAL A 8 1.28 7.80 -9.82
CA VAL A 8 1.10 8.70 -8.67
C VAL A 8 -0.30 9.31 -8.74
N PRO A 9 -1.16 9.12 -7.71
CA PRO A 9 -2.51 9.69 -7.72
C PRO A 9 -2.50 11.22 -7.86
N THR A 10 -3.48 11.76 -8.58
CA THR A 10 -3.71 13.22 -8.63
C THR A 10 -4.18 13.78 -7.29
N THR A 11 -5.03 13.03 -6.59
CA THR A 11 -5.44 13.34 -5.21
C THR A 11 -4.24 13.25 -4.27
N THR A 12 -4.06 14.28 -3.44
CA THR A 12 -2.97 14.30 -2.46
C THR A 12 -3.15 13.23 -1.39
N TYR A 13 -2.04 12.60 -0.99
CA TYR A 13 -1.93 11.65 0.13
C TYR A 13 -1.35 12.31 1.40
N LYS A 14 -1.48 13.64 1.48
CA LYS A 14 -1.09 14.51 2.59
C LYS A 14 -2.33 15.15 3.21
N GLY A 15 -2.17 15.79 4.37
CA GLY A 15 -3.27 16.51 5.04
C GLY A 15 -4.40 15.56 5.43
N GLY A 16 -5.63 15.83 4.98
CA GLY A 16 -6.80 14.99 5.30
C GLY A 16 -6.65 13.53 4.88
N ASN A 17 -5.94 13.26 3.79
CA ASN A 17 -5.64 11.91 3.28
C ASN A 17 -4.30 11.38 3.79
N GLY A 18 -3.55 12.19 4.54
CA GLY A 18 -2.24 11.82 5.07
C GLY A 18 -2.28 11.43 6.53
N PHE A 19 -1.11 11.08 7.05
CA PHE A 19 -0.93 10.72 8.45
C PHE A 19 -1.34 11.89 9.36
N GLY A 20 -1.96 11.58 10.50
CA GLY A 20 -2.48 12.58 11.43
C GLY A 20 -3.78 13.27 10.99
N GLY A 21 -4.30 12.97 9.79
CA GLY A 21 -5.60 13.45 9.32
C GLY A 21 -6.72 13.13 10.31
N ASP A 22 -7.70 14.04 10.45
CA ASP A 22 -8.81 13.82 11.36
C ASP A 22 -9.74 12.72 10.85
N ARG A 23 -10.09 11.79 11.74
CA ARG A 23 -11.04 10.69 11.48
C ARG A 23 -12.10 10.63 12.56
N SER A 24 -12.40 11.77 13.20
CA SER A 24 -13.38 11.86 14.28
C SER A 24 -14.81 11.45 13.85
N LYS A 25 -15.11 11.53 12.54
CA LYS A 25 -16.36 11.00 11.94
C LYS A 25 -16.45 9.47 11.93
N VAL A 26 -15.33 8.77 11.96
CA VAL A 26 -15.27 7.30 12.04
C VAL A 26 -15.32 6.87 13.51
N ARG A 27 -14.53 7.53 14.35
CA ARG A 27 -14.50 7.32 15.80
C ARG A 27 -13.96 8.58 16.47
N ALA A 28 -14.58 9.01 17.56
CA ALA A 28 -14.15 10.21 18.29
C ALA A 28 -12.65 10.16 18.64
N GLY A 29 -11.92 11.21 18.28
CA GLY A 29 -10.49 11.34 18.56
C GLY A 29 -9.56 10.47 17.69
N LEU A 30 -10.10 9.69 16.74
CA LEU A 30 -9.29 8.89 15.81
C LEU A 30 -8.47 9.80 14.90
N LYS A 31 -7.18 9.48 14.78
CA LYS A 31 -6.28 10.06 13.80
C LYS A 31 -5.90 9.04 12.75
N HIS A 32 -5.69 9.54 11.55
CA HIS A 32 -5.33 8.73 10.40
C HIS A 32 -3.90 8.22 10.54
N ALA A 33 -3.72 6.90 10.47
CA ALA A 33 -2.42 6.26 10.70
C ALA A 33 -1.67 5.91 9.40
N ALA A 34 -2.10 6.50 8.27
CA ALA A 34 -1.70 6.10 6.93
C ALA A 34 -1.60 7.30 5.98
N ASN A 35 -1.13 7.01 4.78
CA ASN A 35 -1.27 7.88 3.63
C ASN A 35 -2.17 7.18 2.62
N ASP A 36 -3.24 7.85 2.19
CA ASP A 36 -4.25 7.29 1.31
C ASP A 36 -3.92 7.58 -0.16
N LEU A 37 -3.67 6.53 -0.93
CA LEU A 37 -3.37 6.62 -2.35
C LEU A 37 -4.62 6.27 -3.18
N ALA A 38 -5.33 7.28 -3.66
CA ALA A 38 -6.53 7.09 -4.48
C ALA A 38 -6.22 6.27 -5.74
N ALA A 39 -6.93 5.16 -5.92
CA ALA A 39 -6.71 4.23 -7.03
C ALA A 39 -7.92 3.33 -7.18
N LYS A 40 -8.34 3.05 -8.43
CA LYS A 40 -9.51 2.19 -8.68
C LYS A 40 -9.29 0.77 -8.18
N ALA A 41 -10.36 0.11 -7.77
CA ALA A 41 -10.38 -1.32 -7.51
C ALA A 41 -9.70 -2.11 -8.65
N GLY A 42 -8.87 -3.10 -8.30
CA GLY A 42 -8.09 -3.90 -9.25
C GLY A 42 -6.77 -3.26 -9.70
N THR A 43 -6.43 -2.05 -9.26
CA THR A 43 -5.09 -1.46 -9.50
C THR A 43 -4.01 -2.32 -8.82
N PRO A 44 -2.94 -2.72 -9.51
CA PRO A 44 -1.85 -3.48 -8.90
C PRO A 44 -1.21 -2.73 -7.73
N VAL A 45 -0.95 -3.43 -6.64
CA VAL A 45 -0.17 -2.95 -5.49
C VAL A 45 1.22 -3.57 -5.56
N LEU A 46 2.25 -2.73 -5.45
CA LEU A 46 3.64 -3.10 -5.67
C LEU A 46 4.42 -3.09 -4.36
N ALA A 47 5.29 -4.09 -4.16
CA ALA A 47 6.24 -4.07 -3.05
C ALA A 47 7.20 -2.87 -3.21
N MET A 48 7.23 -1.99 -2.20
CA MET A 48 8.07 -0.78 -2.23
C MET A 48 9.57 -1.13 -2.23
N ALA A 49 9.96 -2.23 -1.61
CA ALA A 49 11.34 -2.74 -1.63
C ALA A 49 11.31 -4.27 -1.55
N SER A 50 12.47 -4.91 -1.66
CA SER A 50 12.60 -6.32 -1.27
C SER A 50 12.31 -6.48 0.22
N GLY A 51 11.85 -7.66 0.64
CA GLY A 51 11.49 -7.89 2.03
C GLY A 51 10.78 -9.22 2.24
N LYS A 52 10.30 -9.42 3.48
CA LYS A 52 9.58 -10.64 3.87
C LYS A 52 8.16 -10.31 4.29
N VAL A 53 7.18 -11.06 3.78
CA VAL A 53 5.78 -10.92 4.19
C VAL A 53 5.65 -11.42 5.63
N ILE A 54 5.41 -10.52 6.57
CA ILE A 54 5.25 -10.83 8.01
C ILE A 54 3.78 -11.02 8.40
N VAL A 55 2.85 -10.51 7.58
CA VAL A 55 1.41 -10.73 7.73
C VAL A 55 0.83 -10.95 6.33
N GLY A 56 0.30 -12.15 6.08
CA GLY A 56 -0.41 -12.45 4.83
C GLY A 56 -1.76 -11.72 4.73
N SER A 57 -2.38 -11.76 3.55
CA SER A 57 -3.70 -11.15 3.31
C SER A 57 -4.73 -11.63 4.33
N LYS A 58 -5.21 -10.72 5.18
CA LYS A 58 -6.25 -10.97 6.20
C LYS A 58 -7.31 -9.86 6.22
N PRO A 59 -8.54 -10.13 6.67
CA PRO A 59 -9.61 -9.12 6.75
C PRO A 59 -9.18 -7.85 7.50
N PHE A 60 -9.57 -6.69 6.98
CA PHE A 60 -9.18 -5.38 7.53
C PHE A 60 -10.36 -4.41 7.69
N PHE A 61 -10.87 -3.83 6.60
CA PHE A 61 -11.88 -2.77 6.67
C PHE A 61 -12.90 -2.91 5.53
N ARG A 62 -14.20 -2.85 5.84
CA ARG A 62 -15.29 -2.86 4.84
C ARG A 62 -15.20 -3.96 3.77
N GLY A 63 -14.79 -5.17 4.16
CA GLY A 63 -14.69 -6.32 3.25
C GLY A 63 -13.40 -6.38 2.43
N THR A 64 -12.48 -5.44 2.63
CA THR A 64 -11.11 -5.49 2.10
C THR A 64 -10.15 -6.16 3.09
N ASN A 65 -8.96 -6.50 2.59
CA ASN A 65 -7.90 -7.11 3.36
C ASN A 65 -6.71 -6.16 3.58
N ALA A 66 -5.76 -6.61 4.40
CA ALA A 66 -4.44 -6.01 4.53
C ALA A 66 -3.36 -7.09 4.58
N LEU A 67 -2.16 -6.76 4.12
CA LEU A 67 -0.95 -7.54 4.29
C LEU A 67 0.20 -6.63 4.75
N ALA A 68 1.22 -7.17 5.41
CA ALA A 68 2.38 -6.40 5.84
C ALA A 68 3.69 -7.06 5.44
N ILE A 69 4.65 -6.23 5.03
CA ILE A 69 5.98 -6.64 4.59
C ILE A 69 7.01 -5.91 5.42
N GLN A 70 7.94 -6.68 6.01
CA GLN A 70 9.16 -6.15 6.60
C GLN A 70 10.16 -5.90 5.47
N HIS A 71 10.44 -4.63 5.20
CA HIS A 71 11.56 -4.17 4.38
C HIS A 71 12.79 -3.93 5.28
N PRO A 72 13.99 -3.71 4.71
CA PRO A 72 15.21 -3.53 5.51
C PRO A 72 15.10 -2.43 6.59
N ASP A 73 14.51 -1.28 6.26
CA ASP A 73 14.51 -0.10 7.14
C ASP A 73 13.14 0.23 7.76
N PHE A 74 12.08 -0.48 7.37
CA PHE A 74 10.70 -0.20 7.81
C PHE A 74 9.78 -1.39 7.51
N ILE A 75 8.62 -1.39 8.13
CA ILE A 75 7.49 -2.24 7.75
C ILE A 75 6.49 -1.38 6.99
N ALA A 76 6.05 -1.86 5.82
CA ALA A 76 4.87 -1.33 5.14
C ALA A 76 3.69 -2.27 5.33
N ARG A 77 2.56 -1.74 5.77
CA ARG A 77 1.28 -2.44 5.74
C ARG A 77 0.42 -1.88 4.61
N TYR A 78 0.10 -2.74 3.66
CA TYR A 78 -0.70 -2.46 2.48
C TYR A 78 -2.14 -2.87 2.80
N CYS A 79 -2.97 -1.90 3.18
CA CYS A 79 -4.36 -2.12 3.56
C CYS A 79 -5.31 -1.83 2.40
N GLU A 80 -6.58 -2.16 2.61
CA GLU A 80 -7.65 -1.89 1.64
C GLU A 80 -7.41 -2.56 0.28
N ILE A 81 -6.74 -3.71 0.33
CA ILE A 81 -6.48 -4.57 -0.82
C ILE A 81 -7.64 -5.54 -1.05
N ALA A 82 -7.78 -6.02 -2.27
CA ALA A 82 -8.71 -7.09 -2.62
C ALA A 82 -8.40 -8.36 -1.78
N PRO A 83 -9.42 -9.18 -1.44
CA PRO A 83 -9.21 -10.35 -0.58
C PRO A 83 -8.13 -11.32 -1.07
N ARG A 84 -8.00 -11.46 -2.40
CA ARG A 84 -6.98 -12.29 -3.03
C ARG A 84 -5.70 -11.49 -3.28
N ALA A 85 -4.64 -11.85 -2.57
CA ALA A 85 -3.27 -11.36 -2.80
C ALA A 85 -2.47 -12.33 -3.69
N GLU A 86 -1.34 -11.85 -4.22
CA GLU A 86 -0.38 -12.64 -5.00
C GLU A 86 0.71 -13.28 -4.12
N VAL A 87 0.77 -12.87 -2.84
CA VAL A 87 1.75 -13.34 -1.85
C VAL A 87 1.05 -13.79 -0.57
N LYS A 88 1.70 -14.68 0.19
CA LYS A 88 1.25 -15.15 1.50
C LYS A 88 2.31 -14.88 2.57
N ALA A 89 1.97 -15.11 3.83
CA ALA A 89 2.91 -15.00 4.94
C ALA A 89 4.16 -15.86 4.67
N ASP A 90 5.31 -15.35 5.12
CA ASP A 90 6.64 -15.93 4.96
C ASP A 90 7.22 -15.93 3.54
N ASP A 91 6.49 -15.49 2.51
CA ASP A 91 7.07 -15.29 1.18
C ASP A 91 8.11 -14.15 1.20
N ASP A 92 9.21 -14.36 0.47
CA ASP A 92 10.14 -13.28 0.09
C ASP A 92 9.62 -12.53 -1.14
N VAL A 93 9.64 -11.22 -1.06
CA VAL A 93 9.30 -10.32 -2.18
C VAL A 93 10.51 -9.53 -2.64
N VAL A 94 10.46 -9.10 -3.90
CA VAL A 94 11.42 -8.15 -4.47
C VAL A 94 10.77 -6.83 -4.83
N GLU A 95 11.56 -5.76 -4.87
CA GLU A 95 11.08 -4.43 -5.26
C GLU A 95 10.28 -4.45 -6.57
N GLY A 96 9.09 -3.84 -6.55
CA GLY A 96 8.21 -3.71 -7.71
C GLY A 96 7.42 -4.96 -8.08
N GLN A 97 7.57 -6.06 -7.34
CA GLN A 97 6.70 -7.23 -7.47
C GLN A 97 5.25 -6.83 -7.16
N VAL A 98 4.30 -7.31 -7.96
CA VAL A 98 2.86 -7.22 -7.65
C VAL A 98 2.57 -8.14 -6.48
N ILE A 99 2.08 -7.57 -5.38
CA ILE A 99 1.79 -8.29 -4.13
C ILE A 99 0.30 -8.45 -3.89
N ALA A 100 -0.51 -7.52 -4.40
CA ALA A 100 -1.96 -7.53 -4.28
C ALA A 100 -2.58 -6.59 -5.32
N TYR A 101 -3.87 -6.33 -5.18
CA TYR A 101 -4.61 -5.33 -5.96
C TYR A 101 -5.44 -4.49 -5.01
N VAL A 102 -5.72 -3.23 -5.37
CA VAL A 102 -6.62 -2.35 -4.60
C VAL A 102 -8.01 -2.99 -4.53
N GLY A 103 -8.60 -2.99 -3.34
CA GLY A 103 -9.92 -3.53 -3.07
C GLY A 103 -11.04 -2.61 -3.56
N ASP A 104 -12.25 -3.17 -3.66
CA ASP A 104 -13.45 -2.43 -4.03
C ASP A 104 -14.07 -1.78 -2.78
N GLN A 105 -14.12 -0.45 -2.78
CA GLN A 105 -14.80 0.37 -1.79
C GLN A 105 -15.56 1.47 -2.53
N PRO A 106 -16.81 1.20 -2.97
CA PRO A 106 -17.51 2.04 -3.92
C PRO A 106 -17.47 3.53 -3.58
N GLY A 107 -16.82 4.31 -4.45
CA GLY A 107 -16.67 5.76 -4.33
C GLY A 107 -15.51 6.23 -3.45
N GLN A 108 -14.74 5.32 -2.86
CA GLN A 108 -13.58 5.57 -1.97
C GLN A 108 -12.46 4.55 -2.22
N ASP A 109 -12.27 4.07 -3.46
CA ASP A 109 -11.21 3.11 -3.76
C ASP A 109 -9.82 3.75 -3.55
N MET A 110 -9.00 3.10 -2.74
CA MET A 110 -7.65 3.56 -2.42
C MET A 110 -6.77 2.42 -1.91
N LEU A 111 -5.46 2.64 -1.98
CA LEU A 111 -4.49 1.93 -1.15
C LEU A 111 -4.25 2.76 0.12
N HIS A 112 -4.74 2.27 1.25
CA HIS A 112 -4.42 2.79 2.59
C HIS A 112 -3.07 2.20 3.02
N ILE A 113 -1.98 2.97 2.94
CA ILE A 113 -0.63 2.47 3.26
C ILE A 113 -0.11 3.03 4.58
N GLU A 114 0.33 2.13 5.46
CA GLU A 114 0.85 2.46 6.78
C GLU A 114 2.32 2.08 6.89
N PHE A 115 3.08 2.86 7.67
CA PHE A 115 4.51 2.66 7.85
C PHE A 115 4.84 2.53 9.33
N PHE A 116 5.68 1.55 9.67
CA PHE A 116 6.18 1.32 11.03
C PHE A 116 7.69 1.20 11.01
N SER A 117 8.39 1.77 11.99
CA SER A 117 9.86 1.75 11.99
C SER A 117 10.44 0.35 12.25
N GLY A 118 9.64 -0.55 12.84
CA GLY A 118 10.11 -1.88 13.24
C GLY A 118 10.79 -1.88 14.61
N ALA A 119 10.80 -0.75 15.32
CA ALA A 119 11.37 -0.64 16.66
C ALA A 119 10.55 -1.41 17.72
N GLU A 120 9.28 -1.68 17.44
CA GLU A 120 8.37 -2.38 18.34
C GLU A 120 7.99 -3.77 17.81
N THR A 121 7.54 -4.64 18.72
CA THR A 121 7.10 -6.01 18.39
C THR A 121 5.60 -6.20 18.65
N GLY A 122 5.04 -7.32 18.19
CA GLY A 122 3.61 -7.62 18.33
C GLY A 122 2.73 -7.05 17.22
N GLU A 123 1.42 -7.10 17.44
CA GLU A 123 0.41 -6.74 16.43
C GLU A 123 0.52 -5.27 15.99
N LEU A 124 0.41 -5.06 14.67
CA LEU A 124 0.45 -3.73 14.06
C LEU A 124 -0.79 -2.87 14.38
N SER A 125 -1.91 -3.52 14.74
CA SER A 125 -3.13 -2.88 15.23
C SER A 125 -3.30 -3.15 16.72
N ASN A 126 -3.69 -2.13 17.49
CA ASN A 126 -3.96 -2.28 18.93
C ASN A 126 -5.10 -1.34 19.37
N GLY A 127 -5.39 -1.31 20.67
CA GLY A 127 -6.42 -0.46 21.28
C GLY A 127 -5.96 0.95 21.63
N THR A 128 -4.73 1.35 21.29
CA THR A 128 -4.10 2.55 21.82
C THR A 128 -4.38 3.79 20.95
N PRO A 129 -5.09 4.81 21.45
CA PRO A 129 -5.30 6.06 20.71
C PRO A 129 -3.97 6.84 20.52
N PRO A 130 -3.90 7.76 19.53
CA PRO A 130 -4.99 8.17 18.65
C PRO A 130 -5.07 7.35 17.36
N TYR A 131 -4.04 6.56 17.05
CA TYR A 131 -3.93 5.82 15.78
C TYR A 131 -4.49 4.39 15.85
N TYR A 132 -4.56 3.80 17.04
CA TYR A 132 -4.96 2.40 17.24
C TYR A 132 -4.05 1.46 16.45
N ARG A 133 -2.75 1.78 16.52
CA ARG A 133 -1.63 1.12 15.87
C ARG A 133 -0.51 0.96 16.88
N ARG A 134 0.40 0.06 16.56
CA ARG A 134 1.66 -0.08 17.28
C ARG A 134 2.40 1.27 17.36
N ALA A 135 3.09 1.50 18.47
CA ALA A 135 3.61 2.82 18.84
C ALA A 135 4.67 3.36 17.86
N ASP A 136 5.29 2.48 17.08
CA ASP A 136 6.28 2.81 16.05
C ASP A 136 5.68 3.17 14.68
N VAL A 137 4.36 3.34 14.59
CA VAL A 137 3.72 3.87 13.38
C VAL A 137 4.16 5.33 13.14
N PHE A 138 4.46 5.68 11.90
CA PHE A 138 4.92 7.03 11.55
C PHE A 138 4.42 7.48 10.17
N ASP A 139 4.57 8.78 9.87
CA ASP A 139 4.23 9.34 8.56
C ASP A 139 5.26 8.96 7.50
N GLY A 140 4.87 8.07 6.58
CA GLY A 140 5.71 7.60 5.48
C GLY A 140 5.72 8.50 4.25
N VAL A 141 5.16 9.71 4.31
CA VAL A 141 5.06 10.64 3.18
C VAL A 141 6.40 10.87 2.46
N LYS A 142 7.53 10.86 3.18
CA LYS A 142 8.85 11.02 2.57
C LYS A 142 9.21 9.85 1.64
N TYR A 143 8.93 8.61 2.03
CA TYR A 143 9.14 7.44 1.18
C TYR A 143 8.29 7.52 -0.08
N LEU A 144 7.05 8.00 0.05
CA LEU A 144 6.15 8.21 -1.09
C LEU A 144 6.68 9.29 -2.02
N ASP A 145 7.06 10.45 -1.50
CA ASP A 145 7.57 11.59 -2.28
C ASP A 145 8.86 11.24 -3.02
N ASP A 146 9.82 10.60 -2.34
CA ASP A 146 11.11 10.22 -2.92
C ASP A 146 10.96 9.16 -4.02
N THR A 147 9.90 8.34 -3.98
CA THR A 147 9.68 7.26 -4.94
C THR A 147 8.74 7.64 -6.08
N ARG A 148 8.15 8.84 -6.11
CA ARG A 148 7.23 9.30 -7.17
C ARG A 148 7.79 9.07 -8.59
N GLY A 149 9.08 9.30 -8.80
CA GLY A 149 9.76 9.12 -10.10
C GLY A 149 9.87 7.67 -10.60
N THR A 150 9.51 6.69 -9.76
CA THR A 150 9.58 5.26 -10.09
C THR A 150 8.25 4.67 -10.59
N ALA A 151 7.18 5.48 -10.55
CA ALA A 151 5.89 5.13 -11.14
C ALA A 151 6.06 4.83 -12.64
N THR A 152 5.38 3.79 -13.11
CA THR A 152 5.49 3.29 -14.49
C THR A 152 4.49 3.90 -15.45
N HIS A 153 3.51 4.65 -14.93
CA HIS A 153 2.40 5.22 -15.66
C HIS A 153 2.13 6.66 -15.21
N TRP A 154 1.76 7.50 -16.17
CA TRP A 154 1.51 8.93 -15.96
C TRP A 154 0.03 9.26 -15.68
N ALA A 155 -0.87 8.30 -15.88
CA ALA A 155 -2.31 8.47 -15.73
C ALA A 155 -2.86 7.55 -14.63
N ASP A 156 -3.62 8.13 -13.69
CA ASP A 156 -4.29 7.44 -12.57
C ASP A 156 -5.64 6.81 -12.96
N TRP A 157 -6.15 7.11 -14.14
CA TRP A 157 -7.37 6.51 -14.68
C TRP A 157 -7.15 5.17 -15.40
N LYS A 158 -5.90 4.72 -15.56
CA LYS A 158 -5.53 3.57 -16.37
C LYS A 158 -6.10 2.25 -15.83
N THR A 159 -6.65 1.46 -16.75
CA THR A 159 -7.03 0.06 -16.56
C THR A 159 -6.26 -0.83 -17.54
N GLY A 160 -6.35 -2.17 -17.41
CA GLY A 160 -5.75 -3.09 -18.39
C GLY A 160 -4.22 -3.17 -18.34
N TYR A 161 -3.65 -3.36 -17.15
CA TYR A 161 -2.19 -3.52 -16.97
C TYR A 161 -1.68 -4.79 -17.66
N ARG A 162 -0.52 -4.68 -18.34
CA ARG A 162 0.23 -5.84 -18.85
C ARG A 162 1.26 -6.27 -17.82
N TYR A 163 1.55 -7.57 -17.77
CA TYR A 163 2.44 -8.16 -16.78
C TYR A 163 3.53 -8.99 -17.42
N SER A 164 4.71 -8.97 -16.82
CA SER A 164 5.76 -9.98 -17.01
C SER A 164 5.85 -10.85 -15.76
N VAL A 165 6.39 -12.04 -15.92
CA VAL A 165 6.62 -13.00 -14.83
C VAL A 165 8.10 -13.39 -14.85
N ASP A 166 8.75 -13.35 -13.69
CA ASP A 166 10.15 -13.79 -13.58
C ASP A 166 10.27 -15.33 -13.48
N ALA A 167 11.51 -15.83 -13.41
CA ALA A 167 11.78 -17.27 -13.29
C ALA A 167 11.20 -17.90 -12.00
N ASN A 168 10.89 -17.10 -10.98
CA ASN A 168 10.30 -17.54 -9.72
C ASN A 168 8.78 -17.39 -9.70
N GLY A 169 8.15 -17.06 -10.83
CA GLY A 169 6.70 -16.88 -10.91
C GLY A 169 6.21 -15.53 -10.38
N ARG A 170 7.10 -14.59 -10.03
CA ARG A 170 6.73 -13.29 -9.49
C ARG A 170 6.25 -12.37 -10.61
N LYS A 171 5.12 -11.71 -10.39
CA LYS A 171 4.45 -10.85 -11.36
C LYS A 171 4.96 -9.40 -11.26
N PHE A 172 5.18 -8.74 -12.38
CA PHE A 172 5.61 -7.34 -12.46
C PHE A 172 4.78 -6.59 -13.49
N VAL A 173 4.44 -5.33 -13.18
CA VAL A 173 3.77 -4.45 -14.14
C VAL A 173 4.75 -4.01 -15.22
N GLN A 174 4.44 -4.29 -16.49
CA GLN A 174 5.25 -3.83 -17.60
C GLN A 174 5.16 -2.30 -17.73
N ARG A 175 6.31 -1.67 -18.02
CA ARG A 175 6.35 -0.23 -18.31
C ARG A 175 5.64 -0.01 -19.66
N MET A 176 4.79 1.02 -19.72
CA MET A 176 4.13 1.40 -20.97
C MET A 176 5.16 1.92 -21.97
N ASP A 177 5.07 1.48 -23.22
CA ASP A 177 5.84 2.04 -24.33
C ASP A 177 5.10 3.25 -24.91
N LEU A 178 5.81 4.23 -25.46
CA LEU A 178 5.23 5.34 -26.24
C LEU A 178 4.36 4.85 -27.40
N ARG A 179 4.53 3.60 -27.82
CA ARG A 179 3.71 2.91 -28.84
C ARG A 179 2.33 2.46 -28.36
N ASP A 180 2.02 2.57 -27.06
CA ASP A 180 0.70 2.26 -26.49
C ASP A 180 -0.17 3.53 -26.27
N ILE A 181 0.21 4.67 -26.87
CA ILE A 181 -0.50 5.97 -26.89
C ILE A 181 -0.96 6.27 -28.32
#